data_AF-A0A8H4YP87-F1
#
_entry.id   AF-A0A8H4YP87-F1
#
_cell.length_a   1.000
_cell.length_b   1.000
_cell.length_c   1.000
_cell.angle_alpha   90.00
_cell.angle_beta   90.00
_cell.angle_gamma   90.00
#
_symmetry.space_group_name_H-M   'P 1'
#
loop_
_entity.id
_entity.type
_entity.pdbx_description
1 polymer ?
#
loop_
_entity_poly.entity_id
_entity_poly.type
_entity_poly.pdbx_seq_one_letter_code
_entity_poly.pdbx_strand_id
1 'polypeptide(L)'
;MPWSPTKAFPHPLAAMSYGDADAKVANYLSFMMMELLTWQGLGDLINKFRRQTLHLDPISPMWGFQLLSRLRIPYSYLWSQTLIPKPSDWDEHLNITGFSFLPLASSYTPPKDLLEFLEAGPPPIYIGFGSIVVKDPQALTNMILKAVELAGVRAIVSKGWGGVGVGEVPDNVYLIGNCPHDWLFQRVSVVVHHGGAGTTAAGIAAGRPTVIVPFFGDQPFWGQMMARAGAGPVSVPYKELTAEILADSIKFALKPEVQEVAKDMAIQIGEEDGAGGTAQDIQDRLDIDSLRCDICPDRLASWLDRKTGAH
;
A
#
# COMPACT_ATOMS: atom_id res chain seq x y z
N MET A 1 -1.63 1.94 -4.80
CA MET A 1 -1.95 3.37 -4.77
C MET A 1 -2.87 3.72 -5.95
N PRO A 2 -3.92 4.55 -5.78
CA PRO A 2 -4.74 4.99 -6.91
C PRO A 2 -3.95 5.86 -7.88
N TRP A 3 -4.12 5.63 -9.18
CA TRP A 3 -3.50 6.41 -10.26
C TRP A 3 -4.55 7.00 -11.24
N SER A 4 -5.81 6.59 -11.12
CA SER A 4 -6.92 7.04 -11.94
C SER A 4 -7.59 8.27 -11.32
N PRO A 5 -7.85 9.34 -12.10
CA PRO A 5 -8.52 10.54 -11.62
C PRO A 5 -9.85 10.26 -10.91
N THR A 6 -10.06 10.91 -9.77
CA THR A 6 -11.34 10.91 -9.04
C THR A 6 -11.47 12.17 -8.19
N LYS A 7 -12.72 12.51 -7.86
CA LYS A 7 -13.09 13.55 -6.90
C LYS A 7 -13.05 13.09 -5.44
N ALA A 8 -12.98 11.78 -5.17
CA ALA A 8 -13.13 11.21 -3.82
C ALA A 8 -11.89 11.42 -2.91
N PHE A 9 -10.69 11.40 -3.49
CA PHE A 9 -9.43 11.58 -2.79
C PHE A 9 -8.35 12.12 -3.74
N PRO A 10 -7.30 12.80 -3.22
CA PRO A 10 -6.24 13.32 -4.06
C PRO A 10 -5.31 12.20 -4.55
N HIS A 11 -4.53 12.49 -5.58
CA HIS A 11 -3.44 11.65 -6.03
C HIS A 11 -2.47 11.41 -4.86
N PRO A 12 -2.06 10.17 -4.56
CA PRO A 12 -1.30 9.85 -3.34
C PRO A 12 0.05 10.55 -3.21
N LEU A 13 0.67 10.91 -4.34
CA LEU A 13 1.94 11.66 -4.38
C LEU A 13 1.75 13.19 -4.32
N ALA A 14 0.52 13.69 -4.39
CA ALA A 14 0.26 15.11 -4.34
C ALA A 14 0.25 15.57 -2.87
N ALA A 15 1.37 16.14 -2.42
CA ALA A 15 1.52 16.71 -1.07
C ALA A 15 0.97 18.15 -0.99
N MET A 16 -0.26 18.40 -1.47
CA MET A 16 -0.79 19.77 -1.57
C MET A 16 -1.94 20.02 -0.59
N SER A 17 -1.84 21.15 0.12
CA SER A 17 -2.97 21.84 0.73
C SER A 17 -3.58 22.73 -0.36
N TYR A 18 -4.81 22.46 -0.78
CA TYR A 18 -5.43 23.12 -1.93
C TYR A 18 -6.09 24.47 -1.59
N GLY A 19 -5.76 25.07 -0.44
CA GLY A 19 -6.32 26.37 -0.02
C GLY A 19 -7.85 26.37 -0.02
N ASP A 20 -8.45 27.41 -0.58
CA ASP A 20 -9.92 27.60 -0.68
C ASP A 20 -10.56 26.91 -1.90
N ALA A 21 -9.79 26.13 -2.68
CA ALA A 21 -10.35 25.43 -3.84
C ALA A 21 -11.35 24.35 -3.41
N ASP A 22 -12.39 24.11 -4.23
CA ASP A 22 -13.31 22.99 -4.02
C ASP A 22 -12.51 21.67 -3.95
N ALA A 23 -12.61 20.98 -2.81
CA ALA A 23 -11.79 19.80 -2.52
C ALA A 23 -11.97 18.68 -3.56
N LYS A 24 -13.16 18.54 -4.17
CA LYS A 24 -13.41 17.52 -5.19
C LYS A 24 -12.70 17.88 -6.50
N VAL A 25 -12.74 19.15 -6.89
CA VAL A 25 -12.03 19.65 -8.07
C VAL A 25 -10.52 19.54 -7.87
N ALA A 26 -10.03 19.93 -6.70
CA ALA A 26 -8.63 19.80 -6.29
C ALA A 26 -8.15 18.33 -6.37
N ASN A 27 -8.92 17.40 -5.82
CA ASN A 27 -8.63 15.96 -5.90
C ASN A 27 -8.48 15.51 -7.35
N TYR A 28 -9.44 15.84 -8.21
CA TYR A 28 -9.41 15.42 -9.61
C TYR A 28 -8.22 16.03 -10.38
N LEU A 29 -7.92 17.32 -10.18
CA LEU A 29 -6.80 18.02 -10.83
C LEU A 29 -5.43 17.51 -10.36
N SER A 30 -5.33 17.01 -9.13
CA SER A 30 -4.08 16.48 -8.60
C SER A 30 -3.53 15.32 -9.42
N PHE A 31 -4.40 14.46 -9.98
CA PHE A 31 -3.97 13.35 -10.84
C PHE A 31 -3.37 13.86 -12.16
N MET A 32 -4.01 14.86 -12.78
CA MET A 32 -3.50 15.46 -14.00
C MET A 32 -2.14 16.12 -13.79
N MET A 33 -1.99 16.83 -12.68
CA MET A 33 -0.73 17.49 -12.34
C MET A 33 0.39 16.48 -12.14
N MET A 34 0.14 15.39 -11.40
CA MET A 34 1.16 14.37 -11.14
C MET A 34 1.55 13.59 -12.40
N GLU A 35 0.59 13.29 -13.28
CA GLU A 35 0.87 12.72 -14.60
C GLU A 35 1.70 13.68 -15.48
N LEU A 36 1.37 14.97 -15.49
CA LEU A 36 2.11 15.97 -16.25
C LEU A 36 3.57 16.06 -15.78
N LEU A 37 3.81 16.08 -14.47
CA LEU A 37 5.15 16.10 -13.89
C LEU A 37 5.93 14.81 -14.22
N THR A 38 5.27 13.65 -14.12
CA THR A 38 5.85 12.36 -14.53
C THR A 38 6.29 12.40 -15.99
N TRP A 39 5.43 12.95 -16.86
CA TRP A 39 5.68 13.00 -18.29
C TRP A 39 6.74 14.03 -18.68
N GLN A 40 6.83 15.13 -17.96
CA GLN A 40 7.94 16.09 -18.09
C GLN A 40 9.29 15.46 -17.69
N GLY A 41 9.32 14.60 -16.67
CA GLY A 41 10.55 13.94 -16.21
C GLY A 41 10.99 12.74 -17.06
N LEU A 42 10.04 11.96 -17.60
CA LEU A 42 10.32 10.69 -18.27
C LEU A 42 10.04 10.68 -19.78
N GLY A 43 9.34 11.68 -20.31
CA GLY A 43 8.85 11.68 -21.69
C GLY A 43 9.96 11.52 -22.74
N ASP A 44 11.10 12.17 -22.56
CA ASP A 44 12.24 12.06 -23.47
C ASP A 44 12.89 10.68 -23.42
N LEU A 45 13.04 10.11 -22.22
CA LEU A 45 13.57 8.75 -22.05
C LEU A 45 12.66 7.72 -22.72
N ILE A 46 11.35 7.88 -22.53
CA ILE A 46 10.35 6.98 -23.11
C ILE A 46 10.28 7.15 -24.62
N ASN A 47 10.33 8.37 -25.15
CA ASN A 47 10.37 8.61 -26.59
C ASN A 47 11.67 8.12 -27.24
N LYS A 48 12.80 8.20 -26.54
CA LYS A 48 14.06 7.61 -26.98
C LYS A 48 13.93 6.09 -27.09
N PHE A 49 13.40 5.43 -26.06
CA PHE A 49 13.13 3.99 -26.07
C PHE A 49 12.16 3.58 -27.19
N ARG A 50 11.05 4.31 -27.35
CA ARG A 50 10.06 4.07 -28.42
C ARG A 50 10.69 4.13 -29.80
N ARG A 51 11.48 5.16 -30.11
CA ARG A 51 12.08 5.32 -31.45
C ARG A 51 13.25 4.39 -31.71
N GLN A 52 14.13 4.21 -30.73
CA GLN A 52 15.41 3.51 -30.92
C GLN A 52 15.31 2.00 -30.71
N THR A 53 14.36 1.53 -29.89
CA THR A 53 14.23 0.11 -29.54
C THR A 53 12.96 -0.49 -30.10
N LEU A 54 11.81 0.18 -29.91
CA LEU A 54 10.52 -0.35 -30.37
C LEU A 54 10.18 0.06 -31.81
N HIS A 55 10.96 0.97 -32.42
CA HIS A 55 10.70 1.57 -33.73
C HIS A 55 9.28 2.17 -33.88
N LEU A 56 8.75 2.72 -32.79
CA LEU A 56 7.45 3.40 -32.72
C LEU A 56 7.60 4.92 -32.79
N ASP A 57 6.53 5.58 -33.24
CA ASP A 57 6.43 7.03 -33.23
C ASP A 57 6.52 7.61 -31.80
N PRO A 58 7.09 8.82 -31.64
CA PRO A 58 7.08 9.52 -30.36
C PRO A 58 5.64 9.82 -29.90
N ILE A 59 5.44 9.85 -28.59
CA ILE A 59 4.23 10.39 -27.98
C ILE A 59 4.48 11.87 -27.67
N SER A 60 3.58 12.74 -28.13
CA SER A 60 3.62 14.16 -27.77
C SER A 60 3.40 14.34 -26.26
N PRO A 61 4.15 15.23 -25.59
CA PRO A 61 3.93 15.55 -24.18
C PRO A 61 2.49 15.98 -23.86
N MET A 62 1.84 16.73 -24.76
CA MET A 62 0.43 17.15 -24.62
C MET A 62 -0.55 15.97 -24.63
N TRP A 63 -0.13 14.84 -25.20
CA TRP A 63 -0.96 13.64 -25.33
C TRP A 63 -0.66 12.60 -24.26
N GLY A 64 0.59 12.44 -23.87
CA GLY A 64 1.02 11.33 -23.02
C GLY A 64 0.53 11.39 -21.57
N PHE A 65 0.44 12.58 -20.95
CA PHE A 65 0.05 12.73 -19.54
C PHE A 65 -1.41 12.35 -19.22
N GLN A 66 -2.20 11.96 -20.22
CA GLN A 66 -3.55 11.40 -20.02
C GLN A 66 -3.81 10.21 -20.93
N LEU A 67 -2.75 9.61 -21.50
CA LEU A 67 -2.90 8.59 -22.53
C LEU A 67 -3.70 7.39 -22.04
N LEU A 68 -3.38 6.88 -20.85
CA LEU A 68 -4.08 5.72 -20.27
C LEU A 68 -5.56 6.01 -20.03
N SER A 69 -5.89 7.20 -19.52
CA SER A 69 -7.27 7.63 -19.29
C SER A 69 -8.05 7.83 -20.59
N ARG A 70 -7.43 8.46 -21.61
CA ARG A 70 -8.05 8.68 -22.93
C ARG A 70 -8.31 7.38 -23.68
N LEU A 71 -7.38 6.43 -23.59
CA LEU A 71 -7.53 5.10 -24.19
C LEU A 71 -8.42 4.18 -23.36
N ARG A 72 -8.88 4.61 -22.18
CA ARG A 72 -9.70 3.82 -21.25
C ARG A 72 -9.06 2.44 -20.98
N ILE A 73 -7.73 2.42 -20.80
CA ILE A 73 -7.00 1.19 -20.54
C ILE A 73 -7.59 0.54 -19.28
N PRO A 74 -8.05 -0.71 -19.36
CA PRO A 74 -8.62 -1.34 -18.18
C PRO A 74 -7.60 -1.46 -17.05
N TYR A 75 -8.02 -1.14 -15.82
CA TYR A 75 -7.16 -1.07 -14.66
C TYR A 75 -7.84 -1.67 -13.44
N SER A 76 -7.18 -2.64 -12.82
CA SER A 76 -7.65 -3.30 -11.60
C SER A 76 -6.80 -2.90 -10.40
N TYR A 77 -7.47 -2.41 -9.36
CA TYR A 77 -6.86 -2.01 -8.10
C TYR A 77 -7.00 -3.12 -7.05
N LEU A 78 -5.86 -3.57 -6.56
CA LEU A 78 -5.76 -4.69 -5.62
C LEU A 78 -5.83 -4.20 -4.16
N TRP A 79 -6.92 -3.51 -3.82
CA TRP A 79 -7.26 -3.18 -2.44
C TRP A 79 -8.70 -3.56 -2.13
N SER A 80 -9.04 -3.64 -0.85
CA SER A 80 -10.42 -3.94 -0.44
C SER A 80 -11.35 -2.74 -0.59
N GLN A 81 -12.55 -2.98 -1.12
CA GLN A 81 -13.61 -1.97 -1.17
C GLN A 81 -14.14 -1.59 0.22
N THR A 82 -13.97 -2.46 1.21
CA THR A 82 -14.25 -2.18 2.62
C THR A 82 -13.38 -1.04 3.15
N LEU A 83 -12.12 -0.97 2.72
CA LEU A 83 -11.20 0.10 3.12
C LEU A 83 -11.32 1.33 2.21
N ILE A 84 -11.32 1.13 0.90
CA ILE A 84 -11.39 2.22 -0.08
C ILE A 84 -12.47 1.85 -1.11
N PRO A 85 -13.71 2.35 -0.92
CA PRO A 85 -14.81 2.07 -1.84
C PRO A 85 -14.52 2.57 -3.24
N LYS A 86 -15.11 1.92 -4.25
CA LYS A 86 -15.04 2.40 -5.64
C LYS A 86 -15.63 3.80 -5.73
N PRO A 87 -14.86 4.81 -6.18
CA PRO A 87 -15.40 6.13 -6.44
C PRO A 87 -16.56 6.08 -7.44
N SER A 88 -17.62 6.84 -7.17
CA SER A 88 -18.82 6.87 -8.02
C SER A 88 -18.59 7.55 -9.38
N ASP A 89 -17.48 8.26 -9.53
CA ASP A 89 -17.03 8.89 -10.78
C ASP A 89 -16.06 8.02 -11.59
N TRP A 90 -15.84 6.75 -11.20
CA TRP A 90 -15.10 5.77 -11.97
C TRP A 90 -16.00 4.94 -12.88
N ASP A 91 -15.60 4.85 -14.14
CA ASP A 91 -16.23 4.02 -15.16
C ASP A 91 -15.93 2.51 -14.99
N GLU A 92 -16.58 1.68 -15.79
CA GLU A 92 -16.47 0.21 -15.78
C GLU A 92 -15.08 -0.34 -16.13
N HIS A 93 -14.24 0.44 -16.81
CA HIS A 93 -12.85 0.04 -17.11
C HIS A 93 -11.93 0.09 -15.88
N LEU A 94 -12.36 0.74 -14.80
CA LEU A 94 -11.64 0.81 -13.54
C LEU A 94 -12.33 -0.08 -12.52
N ASN A 95 -11.62 -1.05 -11.98
CA ASN A 95 -12.17 -2.00 -11.02
C ASN A 95 -11.34 -2.06 -9.74
N ILE A 96 -11.98 -2.52 -8.66
CA ILE A 96 -11.34 -2.83 -7.39
C ILE A 96 -11.65 -4.29 -7.11
N THR A 97 -10.61 -5.12 -7.09
CA THR A 97 -10.77 -6.58 -7.05
C THR A 97 -10.64 -7.14 -5.64
N GLY A 98 -10.05 -6.40 -4.71
CA GLY A 98 -9.72 -6.88 -3.37
C GLY A 98 -8.22 -7.03 -3.16
N PHE A 99 -7.81 -7.24 -1.91
CA PHE A 99 -6.41 -7.54 -1.62
C PHE A 99 -6.00 -8.93 -2.12
N SER A 100 -4.77 -9.06 -2.61
CA SER A 100 -4.19 -10.36 -2.97
C SER A 100 -3.16 -10.77 -1.91
N PHE A 101 -3.44 -11.87 -1.21
CA PHE A 101 -2.58 -12.39 -0.14
C PHE A 101 -1.86 -13.66 -0.58
N LEU A 102 -0.63 -13.84 -0.09
CA LEU A 102 0.11 -15.10 -0.18
C LEU A 102 0.07 -15.79 1.19
N PRO A 103 -0.33 -17.07 1.28
CA PRO A 103 -0.36 -17.81 2.54
C PRO A 103 1.05 -18.25 2.93
N LEU A 104 1.84 -17.34 3.51
CA LEU A 104 3.24 -17.59 3.88
C LEU A 104 3.37 -18.27 5.25
N ALA A 105 2.35 -18.21 6.08
CA ALA A 105 2.32 -18.81 7.41
C ALA A 105 2.39 -20.34 7.39
N SER A 106 1.91 -21.01 6.33
CA SER A 106 1.75 -22.47 6.29
C SER A 106 3.07 -23.25 6.40
N SER A 107 4.18 -22.65 6.00
CA SER A 107 5.52 -23.25 6.05
C SER A 107 6.42 -22.60 7.10
N TYR A 108 5.89 -21.73 7.96
CA TYR A 108 6.68 -20.98 8.92
C TYR A 108 6.74 -21.66 10.28
N THR A 109 7.95 -21.92 10.76
CA THR A 109 8.21 -22.38 12.11
C THR A 109 8.74 -21.21 12.95
N PRO A 110 7.97 -20.69 13.92
CA PRO A 110 8.43 -19.61 14.78
C PRO A 110 9.55 -20.10 15.71
N PRO A 111 10.52 -19.25 16.04
CA PRO A 111 11.55 -19.60 17.01
C PRO A 111 10.96 -19.65 18.43
N LYS A 112 11.55 -20.47 19.29
CA LYS A 112 11.02 -20.79 20.63
C LYS A 112 10.92 -19.56 21.54
N ASP A 113 11.91 -18.68 21.48
CA ASP A 113 11.98 -17.43 22.23
C ASP A 113 10.86 -16.45 21.86
N LEU A 114 10.45 -16.40 20.57
CA LEU A 114 9.28 -15.62 20.15
C LEU A 114 7.99 -16.18 20.74
N LEU A 115 7.82 -17.51 20.77
CA LEU A 115 6.64 -18.13 21.38
C LEU A 115 6.59 -17.86 22.89
N GLU A 116 7.71 -18.04 23.58
CA GLU A 116 7.83 -17.74 25.01
C GLU A 116 7.49 -16.27 25.30
N PHE A 117 7.98 -15.33 24.48
CA PHE A 117 7.62 -13.92 24.61
C PHE A 117 6.13 -13.69 24.40
N LEU A 118 5.51 -14.28 23.37
CA LEU A 118 4.08 -14.13 23.11
C LEU A 118 3.23 -14.65 24.28
N GLU A 119 3.58 -15.82 24.83
CA GLU A 119 2.86 -16.49 25.92
C GLU A 119 3.05 -15.83 27.30
N ALA A 120 4.14 -15.08 27.50
CA ALA A 120 4.47 -14.47 28.79
C ALA A 120 3.57 -13.30 29.24
N GLY A 121 2.49 -12.97 28.52
CA GLY A 121 1.61 -11.87 28.89
C GLY A 121 0.56 -11.47 27.83
N PRO A 122 -0.02 -10.25 27.94
CA PRO A 122 -1.01 -9.75 27.01
C PRO A 122 -0.46 -9.56 25.59
N PRO A 123 -1.28 -9.69 24.51
CA PRO A 123 -0.82 -9.59 23.13
C PRO A 123 0.01 -8.31 22.88
N PRO A 124 1.27 -8.42 22.44
CA PRO A 124 2.12 -7.26 22.20
C PRO A 124 1.61 -6.46 20.98
N ILE A 125 2.11 -5.24 20.79
CA ILE A 125 1.99 -4.53 19.52
C ILE A 125 3.13 -4.92 18.58
N TYR A 126 2.95 -4.81 17.27
CA TYR A 126 4.04 -4.89 16.31
C TYR A 126 4.50 -3.48 15.91
N ILE A 127 5.81 -3.27 15.76
CA ILE A 127 6.39 -2.05 15.21
C ILE A 127 7.40 -2.41 14.11
N GLY A 128 7.16 -1.97 12.88
CA GLY A 128 8.05 -2.25 11.77
C GLY A 128 7.93 -1.25 10.62
N PHE A 129 9.03 -0.54 10.34
CA PHE A 129 9.10 0.43 9.25
C PHE A 129 9.67 -0.12 7.94
N GLY A 130 9.88 -1.44 7.84
CA GLY A 130 10.40 -2.07 6.62
C GLY A 130 11.86 -1.66 6.31
N SER A 131 12.19 -1.56 5.02
CA SER A 131 13.55 -1.24 4.54
C SER A 131 13.84 0.28 4.49
N ILE A 132 13.20 1.07 5.34
CA ILE A 132 13.40 2.52 5.37
C ILE A 132 14.78 2.84 5.94
N VAL A 133 15.57 3.60 5.19
CA VAL A 133 16.86 4.15 5.63
C VAL A 133 16.60 5.49 6.31
N VAL A 134 16.89 5.57 7.61
CA VAL A 134 16.82 6.82 8.38
C VAL A 134 18.22 7.34 8.66
N LYS A 135 18.34 8.67 8.84
CA LYS A 135 19.63 9.32 9.11
C LYS A 135 20.24 8.88 10.44
N ASP A 136 19.40 8.73 11.47
CA ASP A 136 19.80 8.32 12.81
C ASP A 136 18.91 7.18 13.33
N PRO A 137 19.33 5.93 13.11
CA PRO A 137 18.56 4.77 13.57
C PRO A 137 18.55 4.57 15.08
N GLN A 138 19.56 5.08 15.79
CA GLN A 138 19.60 5.00 17.26
C GLN A 138 18.54 5.92 17.86
N ALA A 139 18.42 7.14 17.35
CA ALA A 139 17.37 8.07 17.77
C ALA A 139 15.97 7.50 17.51
N LEU A 140 15.76 6.84 16.35
CA LEU A 140 14.52 6.14 16.06
C LEU A 140 14.26 5.00 17.06
N THR A 141 15.25 4.17 17.35
CA THR A 141 15.14 3.08 18.32
C THR A 141 14.76 3.62 19.70
N ASN A 142 15.46 4.65 20.18
CA ASN A 142 15.20 5.25 21.49
C ASN A 142 13.79 5.85 21.57
N MET A 143 13.33 6.51 20.50
CA MET A 143 11.97 7.05 20.42
C MET A 143 10.89 5.95 20.47
N ILE A 144 11.11 4.84 19.76
CA ILE A 144 10.21 3.67 19.80
C ILE A 144 10.16 3.07 21.20
N LEU A 145 11.32 2.80 21.81
CA LEU A 145 11.38 2.22 23.16
C LEU A 145 10.70 3.13 24.17
N LYS A 146 10.90 4.44 24.07
CA LYS A 146 10.24 5.42 24.93
C LYS A 146 8.72 5.45 24.71
N ALA A 147 8.26 5.37 23.46
CA ALA A 147 6.83 5.33 23.17
C ALA A 147 6.16 4.07 23.74
N VAL A 148 6.84 2.91 23.64
CA VAL A 148 6.36 1.64 24.21
C VAL A 148 6.26 1.72 25.73
N GLU A 149 7.26 2.30 26.39
CA GLU A 149 7.24 2.59 27.83
C GLU A 149 6.06 3.49 28.21
N LEU A 150 5.89 4.63 27.52
CA LEU A 150 4.81 5.59 27.77
C LEU A 150 3.41 5.03 27.47
N ALA A 151 3.31 4.09 26.54
CA ALA A 151 2.10 3.36 26.23
C ALA A 151 1.80 2.26 27.25
N GLY A 152 2.80 1.79 27.99
CA GLY A 152 2.64 0.71 28.98
C GLY A 152 2.35 -0.64 28.34
N VAL A 153 2.91 -0.90 27.15
CA VAL A 153 2.62 -2.11 26.36
C VAL A 153 3.85 -2.99 26.17
N ARG A 154 3.63 -4.23 25.75
CA ARG A 154 4.68 -5.09 25.19
C ARG A 154 4.78 -4.85 23.70
N ALA A 155 5.98 -4.92 23.12
CA ALA A 155 6.19 -4.67 21.70
C ALA A 155 7.08 -5.73 21.04
N ILE A 156 6.73 -6.11 19.83
CA ILE A 156 7.59 -6.83 18.90
C ILE A 156 8.10 -5.79 17.90
N VAL A 157 9.40 -5.54 17.90
CA VAL A 157 10.04 -4.53 17.03
C VAL A 157 10.84 -5.25 15.95
N SER A 158 10.47 -5.02 14.70
CA SER A 158 11.21 -5.56 13.56
C SER A 158 12.55 -4.84 13.41
N LYS A 159 13.66 -5.59 13.44
CA LYS A 159 15.03 -5.04 13.34
C LYS A 159 15.25 -4.22 12.06
N GLY A 160 14.57 -4.59 10.96
CA GLY A 160 14.61 -3.88 9.67
C GLY A 160 16.02 -3.69 9.10
N TRP A 161 16.13 -2.96 7.99
CA TRP A 161 17.42 -2.60 7.38
C TRP A 161 18.05 -1.36 8.04
N GLY A 162 17.30 -0.69 8.93
CA GLY A 162 17.75 0.51 9.63
C GLY A 162 18.67 0.24 10.82
N GLY A 163 18.80 -1.00 11.30
CA GLY A 163 19.56 -1.26 12.53
C GLY A 163 18.81 -0.85 13.80
N VAL A 164 17.48 -1.03 13.81
CA VAL A 164 16.69 -0.82 15.03
C VAL A 164 17.03 -1.93 16.03
N GLY A 165 17.43 -1.54 17.24
CA GLY A 165 17.81 -2.49 18.31
C GLY A 165 19.30 -2.62 18.58
N VAL A 166 20.10 -1.59 18.31
CA VAL A 166 21.46 -1.48 18.86
C VAL A 166 21.36 -0.96 20.30
N GLY A 167 21.79 -1.76 21.28
CA GLY A 167 21.81 -1.40 22.71
C GLY A 167 21.06 -2.38 23.63
N GLU A 168 20.87 -1.99 24.89
CA GLU A 168 20.04 -2.73 25.85
C GLU A 168 18.56 -2.66 25.43
N VAL A 169 17.93 -3.83 25.35
CA VAL A 169 16.51 -3.97 24.99
C VAL A 169 15.73 -4.28 26.26
N PRO A 170 14.69 -3.49 26.60
CA PRO A 170 13.82 -3.77 27.75
C PRO A 170 13.12 -5.13 27.64
N ASP A 171 12.85 -5.77 28.78
CA ASP A 171 12.20 -7.10 28.84
C ASP A 171 10.80 -7.14 28.18
N ASN A 172 10.10 -6.01 28.10
CA ASN A 172 8.81 -5.90 27.43
C ASN A 172 8.92 -5.70 25.90
N VAL A 173 10.14 -5.77 25.34
CA VAL A 173 10.40 -5.60 23.90
C VAL A 173 11.12 -6.83 23.35
N TYR A 174 10.56 -7.42 22.30
CA TYR A 174 11.19 -8.51 21.54
C TYR A 174 11.63 -8.00 20.16
N LEU A 175 12.92 -8.16 19.85
CA LEU A 175 13.44 -7.78 18.54
C LEU A 175 13.33 -8.93 17.54
N ILE A 176 12.43 -8.80 16.57
CA ILE A 176 12.17 -9.85 15.57
C ILE A 176 12.96 -9.62 14.28
N GLY A 177 13.38 -10.73 13.66
CA GLY A 177 13.85 -10.76 12.28
C GLY A 177 12.70 -10.89 11.29
N ASN A 178 12.94 -11.59 10.17
CA ASN A 178 11.89 -11.87 9.19
C ASN A 178 10.85 -12.84 9.78
N CYS A 179 9.59 -12.44 9.75
CA CYS A 179 8.45 -13.23 10.18
C CYS A 179 7.26 -12.93 9.24
N PRO A 180 6.56 -13.95 8.71
CA PRO A 180 5.38 -13.73 7.89
C PRO A 180 4.30 -12.94 8.63
N HIS A 181 3.81 -11.86 8.02
CA HIS A 181 2.82 -10.98 8.65
C HIS A 181 1.47 -11.67 8.84
N ASP A 182 1.07 -12.57 7.94
CA ASP A 182 -0.14 -13.39 8.06
C ASP A 182 -0.09 -14.33 9.28
N TRP A 183 1.10 -14.73 9.72
CA TRP A 183 1.29 -15.45 10.98
C TRP A 183 1.36 -14.49 12.19
N LEU A 184 2.19 -13.46 12.11
CA LEU A 184 2.50 -12.59 13.24
C LEU A 184 1.32 -11.70 13.63
N PHE A 185 0.64 -11.09 12.67
CA PHE A 185 -0.39 -10.09 12.95
C PHE A 185 -1.65 -10.68 13.58
N GLN A 186 -1.85 -12.00 13.49
CA GLN A 186 -2.89 -12.72 14.23
C GLN A 186 -2.63 -12.77 15.75
N ARG A 187 -1.41 -12.43 16.19
CA ARG A 187 -0.94 -12.59 17.58
C ARG A 187 -0.56 -11.27 18.25
N VAL A 188 -0.79 -10.15 17.58
CA VAL A 188 -0.54 -8.81 18.11
C VAL A 188 -1.85 -8.06 18.31
N SER A 189 -1.84 -6.98 19.07
CA SER A 189 -3.01 -6.13 19.32
C SER A 189 -3.09 -4.94 18.35
N VAL A 190 -1.96 -4.39 17.92
CA VAL A 190 -1.86 -3.23 16.99
C VAL A 190 -0.67 -3.43 16.07
N VAL A 191 -0.78 -2.93 14.83
CA VAL A 191 0.32 -2.90 13.86
C VAL A 191 0.76 -1.46 13.62
N VAL A 192 1.95 -1.10 14.10
CA VAL A 192 2.60 0.18 13.80
C VAL A 192 3.57 -0.02 12.63
N HIS A 193 3.39 0.73 11.55
CA HIS A 193 4.23 0.58 10.37
C HIS A 193 4.32 1.85 9.53
N HIS A 194 5.11 1.79 8.46
CA HIS A 194 5.42 2.93 7.60
C HIS A 194 4.30 3.32 6.62
N GLY A 195 3.18 2.58 6.56
CA GLY A 195 2.11 2.84 5.58
C GLY A 195 2.29 2.21 4.19
N GLY A 196 3.19 1.23 4.01
CA GLY A 196 3.25 0.49 2.74
C GLY A 196 1.96 -0.28 2.47
N ALA A 197 1.51 -0.31 1.21
CA ALA A 197 0.23 -0.92 0.81
C ALA A 197 0.05 -2.37 1.32
N GLY A 198 1.06 -3.23 1.13
CA GLY A 198 1.00 -4.63 1.55
C GLY A 198 0.97 -4.81 3.07
N THR A 199 1.70 -3.99 3.84
CA THR A 199 1.66 -4.06 5.32
C THR A 199 0.35 -3.51 5.86
N THR A 200 -0.19 -2.44 5.26
CA THR A 200 -1.52 -1.91 5.58
C THR A 200 -2.58 -2.99 5.38
N ALA A 201 -2.57 -3.62 4.20
CA ALA A 201 -3.46 -4.72 3.84
C ALA A 201 -3.36 -5.88 4.84
N ALA A 202 -2.15 -6.34 5.14
CA ALA A 202 -1.93 -7.44 6.08
C ALA A 202 -2.41 -7.11 7.50
N GLY A 203 -2.22 -5.87 7.96
CA GLY A 203 -2.66 -5.44 9.29
C GLY A 203 -4.17 -5.45 9.42
N ILE A 204 -4.86 -4.78 8.50
CA ILE A 204 -6.33 -4.69 8.55
C ILE A 204 -7.01 -6.03 8.25
N ALA A 205 -6.47 -6.84 7.33
CA ALA A 205 -6.98 -8.19 7.08
C ALA A 205 -6.80 -9.15 8.26
N ALA A 206 -5.82 -8.88 9.14
CA ALA A 206 -5.65 -9.61 10.39
C ALA A 206 -6.55 -9.11 11.53
N GLY A 207 -7.43 -8.13 11.27
CA GLY A 207 -8.30 -7.52 12.28
C GLY A 207 -7.58 -6.64 13.27
N ARG A 208 -6.44 -6.05 12.87
CA ARG A 208 -5.62 -5.22 13.75
C ARG A 208 -5.69 -3.77 13.35
N PRO A 209 -6.01 -2.86 14.29
CA PRO A 209 -5.83 -1.44 14.07
C PRO A 209 -4.40 -1.13 13.62
N THR A 210 -4.28 -0.24 12.64
CA THR A 210 -3.00 0.11 12.04
C THR A 210 -2.61 1.55 12.37
N VAL A 211 -1.46 1.73 13.01
CA VAL A 211 -0.85 3.05 13.20
C VAL A 211 0.16 3.29 12.09
N ILE A 212 -0.09 4.28 11.26
CA ILE A 212 0.75 4.57 10.09
C ILE A 212 1.63 5.80 10.36
N VAL A 213 2.95 5.61 10.25
CA VAL A 213 3.97 6.66 10.32
C VAL A 213 4.58 6.82 8.92
N PRO A 214 4.09 7.75 8.08
CA PRO A 214 4.57 7.87 6.73
C PRO A 214 5.95 8.55 6.64
N PHE A 215 6.77 8.04 5.74
CA PHE A 215 8.08 8.57 5.37
C PHE A 215 8.05 9.23 3.97
N PHE A 216 7.43 8.59 2.97
CA PHE A 216 7.34 9.08 1.59
C PHE A 216 6.34 8.29 0.74
N GLY A 217 6.17 8.70 -0.52
CA GLY A 217 5.40 7.94 -1.51
C GLY A 217 3.91 7.95 -1.22
N ASP A 218 3.27 6.79 -1.34
CA ASP A 218 1.83 6.60 -1.11
C ASP A 218 1.47 6.35 0.37
N GLN A 219 2.46 6.34 1.26
CA GLN A 219 2.26 6.04 2.69
C GLN A 219 1.30 7.01 3.40
N PRO A 220 1.33 8.34 3.17
CA PRO A 220 0.36 9.26 3.77
C PRO A 220 -1.08 8.97 3.34
N PHE A 221 -1.27 8.54 2.08
CA PHE A 221 -2.59 8.18 1.57
C PHE A 221 -3.17 6.99 2.33
N TRP A 222 -2.40 5.93 2.54
CA TRP A 222 -2.84 4.78 3.35
C TRP A 222 -3.15 5.18 4.79
N GLY A 223 -2.31 6.02 5.39
CA GLY A 223 -2.57 6.61 6.72
C GLY A 223 -3.92 7.34 6.78
N GLN A 224 -4.21 8.16 5.77
CA GLN A 224 -5.48 8.87 5.68
C GLN A 224 -6.68 7.92 5.49
N MET A 225 -6.54 6.87 4.66
CA MET A 225 -7.64 5.92 4.43
C MET A 225 -7.95 5.11 5.68
N MET A 226 -6.91 4.64 6.40
CA MET A 226 -7.10 3.93 7.67
C MET A 226 -7.76 4.81 8.74
N ALA A 227 -7.35 6.07 8.84
CA ALA A 227 -7.97 7.02 9.77
C ALA A 227 -9.42 7.32 9.41
N ARG A 228 -9.74 7.51 8.11
CA ARG A 228 -11.11 7.71 7.63
C ARG A 228 -12.01 6.50 7.89
N ALA A 229 -11.46 5.29 7.78
CA ALA A 229 -12.17 4.05 8.09
C ALA A 229 -12.37 3.83 9.61
N GLY A 230 -11.72 4.61 10.47
CA GLY A 230 -11.76 4.43 11.92
C GLY A 230 -10.92 3.26 12.44
N ALA A 231 -10.14 2.61 11.58
CA ALA A 231 -9.29 1.46 11.92
C ALA A 231 -7.85 1.86 12.30
N GLY A 232 -7.62 3.15 12.57
CA GLY A 232 -6.33 3.69 12.99
C GLY A 232 -6.42 5.17 13.36
N PRO A 233 -5.41 5.73 14.04
CA PRO A 233 -5.33 7.16 14.30
C PRO A 233 -5.00 7.94 13.03
N VAL A 234 -5.19 9.27 13.08
CA VAL A 234 -4.64 10.17 12.06
C VAL A 234 -3.12 10.02 12.01
N SER A 235 -2.59 9.71 10.83
CA SER A 235 -1.16 9.47 10.65
C SER A 235 -0.32 10.73 10.86
N VAL A 236 0.78 10.62 11.58
CA VAL A 236 1.76 11.71 11.77
C VAL A 236 3.04 11.36 11.01
N PRO A 237 3.50 12.22 10.08
CA PRO A 237 4.73 12.00 9.34
C PRO A 237 5.93 11.80 10.25
N TYR A 238 6.88 10.94 9.86
CA TYR A 238 8.06 10.63 10.66
C TYR A 238 8.83 11.89 11.12
N LYS A 239 8.89 12.93 10.28
CA LYS A 239 9.58 14.20 10.59
C LYS A 239 9.00 14.96 11.78
N GLU A 240 7.74 14.73 12.09
CA GLU A 240 6.98 15.38 13.17
C GLU A 240 6.73 14.44 14.35
N LEU A 241 7.13 13.17 14.23
CA LEU A 241 6.83 12.14 15.20
C LEU A 241 7.71 12.27 16.45
N THR A 242 7.08 12.26 17.62
CA THR A 242 7.74 12.12 18.92
C THR A 242 7.32 10.83 19.62
N ALA A 243 8.00 10.47 20.72
CA ALA A 243 7.66 9.29 21.52
C ALA A 243 6.25 9.42 22.13
N GLU A 244 5.87 10.62 22.55
CA GLU A 244 4.55 10.95 23.11
C GLU A 244 3.46 10.79 22.06
N ILE A 245 3.66 11.35 20.86
CA ILE A 245 2.71 11.23 19.74
C ILE A 245 2.53 9.77 19.34
N LEU A 246 3.62 9.00 19.27
CA LEU A 246 3.56 7.58 18.95
C LEU A 246 2.83 6.80 20.06
N ALA A 247 3.11 7.09 21.33
CA ALA A 247 2.43 6.46 22.46
C ALA A 247 0.92 6.74 22.46
N ASP A 248 0.51 7.98 22.19
CA ASP A 248 -0.90 8.36 22.11
C ASP A 248 -1.60 7.70 20.91
N SER A 249 -0.91 7.59 19.79
CA SER A 249 -1.40 6.87 18.60
C SER A 249 -1.61 5.37 18.90
N ILE A 250 -0.68 4.75 19.64
CA ILE A 250 -0.80 3.36 20.11
C ILE A 250 -2.00 3.22 21.06
N LYS A 251 -2.13 4.10 22.06
CA LYS A 251 -3.25 4.09 23.01
C LYS A 251 -4.59 4.26 22.30
N PHE A 252 -4.67 5.14 21.30
CA PHE A 252 -5.86 5.29 20.47
C PHE A 252 -6.21 4.00 19.75
N ALA A 253 -5.24 3.35 19.11
CA ALA A 253 -5.44 2.10 18.38
C ALA A 253 -5.84 0.93 19.30
N LEU A 254 -5.50 0.98 20.59
CA LEU A 254 -5.87 -0.01 21.59
C LEU A 254 -7.29 0.15 22.16
N LYS A 255 -7.98 1.26 21.84
CA LYS A 255 -9.34 1.47 22.32
C LYS A 255 -10.30 0.39 21.79
N PRO A 256 -11.23 -0.13 22.60
CA PRO A 256 -12.14 -1.21 22.20
C PRO A 256 -12.90 -0.92 20.91
N GLU A 257 -13.38 0.31 20.73
CA GLU A 257 -14.13 0.72 19.54
C GLU A 257 -13.28 0.66 18.25
N VAL A 258 -11.99 0.98 18.34
CA VAL A 258 -11.07 0.94 17.18
C VAL A 258 -10.70 -0.50 16.85
N GLN A 259 -10.50 -1.32 17.88
CA GLN A 259 -10.26 -2.76 17.74
C GLN A 259 -11.45 -3.46 17.08
N GLU A 260 -12.69 -3.09 17.44
CA GLU A 260 -13.88 -3.69 16.86
C GLU A 260 -14.06 -3.31 15.38
N VAL A 261 -13.86 -2.04 15.03
CA VAL A 261 -13.88 -1.60 13.63
C VAL A 261 -12.89 -2.40 12.78
N ALA A 262 -11.66 -2.60 13.26
CA ALA A 262 -10.67 -3.38 12.53
C ALA A 262 -11.07 -4.85 12.33
N LYS A 263 -11.69 -5.48 13.35
CA LYS A 263 -12.21 -6.86 13.23
C LYS A 263 -13.36 -6.96 12.24
N ASP A 264 -14.32 -6.03 12.29
CA ASP A 264 -15.46 -6.01 11.36
C ASP A 264 -14.99 -5.87 9.91
N MET A 265 -14.01 -5.00 9.68
CA MET A 265 -13.38 -4.86 8.37
C MET A 265 -12.67 -6.14 7.94
N ALA A 266 -11.97 -6.83 8.85
CA ALA A 266 -11.31 -8.09 8.53
C ALA A 266 -12.29 -9.19 8.13
N ILE A 267 -13.49 -9.23 8.74
CA ILE A 267 -14.54 -10.17 8.33
C ILE A 267 -14.94 -9.91 6.87
N GLN A 268 -15.23 -8.66 6.51
CA GLN A 268 -15.62 -8.29 5.15
C GLN A 268 -14.47 -8.54 4.15
N ILE A 269 -13.23 -8.21 4.51
CA ILE A 269 -12.05 -8.49 3.69
C ILE A 269 -11.86 -10.00 3.51
N GLY A 270 -12.17 -10.81 4.53
CA GLY A 270 -12.08 -12.27 4.45
C GLY A 270 -13.09 -12.92 3.52
N GLU A 271 -14.15 -12.21 3.12
CA GLU A 271 -15.11 -12.64 2.11
C GLU A 271 -14.64 -12.32 0.67
N GLU A 272 -13.60 -11.49 0.53
CA GLU A 272 -13.04 -11.11 -0.78
C GLU A 272 -12.03 -12.17 -1.28
N ASP A 273 -12.16 -12.58 -2.54
CA ASP A 273 -11.11 -13.29 -3.27
C ASP A 273 -10.43 -12.32 -4.25
N GLY A 274 -9.51 -11.50 -3.75
CA GLY A 274 -8.86 -10.47 -4.58
C GLY A 274 -8.00 -11.04 -5.71
N ALA A 275 -7.37 -12.20 -5.50
CA ALA A 275 -6.56 -12.84 -6.53
C ALA A 275 -7.44 -13.45 -7.63
N GLY A 276 -8.47 -14.21 -7.25
CA GLY A 276 -9.44 -14.77 -8.20
C GLY A 276 -10.23 -13.69 -8.92
N GLY A 277 -10.70 -12.66 -8.21
CA GLY A 277 -11.37 -11.50 -8.79
C GLY A 277 -10.51 -10.75 -9.79
N THR A 278 -9.20 -10.62 -9.52
CA THR A 278 -8.26 -10.03 -10.49
C THR A 278 -8.08 -10.92 -11.72
N ALA A 279 -7.94 -12.23 -11.54
CA ALA A 279 -7.82 -13.16 -12.66
C ALA A 279 -9.08 -13.16 -13.54
N GLN A 280 -10.26 -13.06 -12.93
CA GLN A 280 -11.53 -12.93 -13.64
C GLN A 280 -11.64 -11.60 -14.39
N ASP A 281 -11.33 -10.48 -13.73
CA ASP A 281 -11.36 -9.15 -14.35
C ASP A 281 -10.45 -9.08 -15.57
N ILE A 282 -9.25 -9.68 -15.52
CA ILE A 282 -8.36 -9.79 -16.68
C ILE A 282 -9.02 -10.59 -17.80
N GLN A 283 -9.60 -11.76 -17.49
CA GLN A 283 -10.24 -12.63 -18.49
C GLN A 283 -11.43 -11.95 -19.16
N ASP A 284 -12.28 -11.26 -18.39
CA ASP A 284 -13.48 -10.56 -18.89
C ASP A 284 -13.13 -9.39 -19.82
N ARG A 285 -11.94 -8.80 -19.65
CA ARG A 285 -11.47 -7.65 -20.42
C ARG A 285 -10.60 -8.02 -21.62
N LEU A 286 -10.17 -9.28 -21.70
CA LEU A 286 -9.49 -9.80 -22.87
C LEU A 286 -10.54 -10.10 -23.94
N ASP A 287 -10.63 -9.24 -24.94
CA ASP A 287 -11.35 -9.55 -26.17
C ASP A 287 -10.53 -10.55 -26.97
N ILE A 288 -10.61 -11.83 -26.57
CA ILE A 288 -9.85 -12.93 -27.19
C ILE A 288 -10.14 -13.00 -28.68
N ASP A 289 -11.36 -12.67 -29.11
CA ASP A 289 -11.74 -12.74 -30.51
C ASP A 289 -11.03 -11.68 -31.36
N SER A 290 -10.79 -10.47 -30.85
CA SER A 290 -9.95 -9.48 -31.54
C SER A 290 -8.44 -9.76 -31.47
N LEU A 291 -8.00 -10.71 -30.64
CA LEU A 291 -6.60 -11.15 -30.55
C LEU A 291 -6.28 -12.36 -31.45
N ARG A 292 -7.30 -12.95 -32.09
CA ARG A 292 -7.15 -14.07 -33.03
C ARG A 292 -6.79 -13.58 -34.43
N CYS A 293 -6.15 -14.44 -35.21
CA CYS A 293 -5.89 -14.14 -36.62
C CYS A 293 -7.20 -14.19 -37.42
N ASP A 294 -7.51 -13.12 -38.16
CA ASP A 294 -8.69 -13.03 -39.05
C ASP A 294 -8.78 -14.17 -40.09
N ILE A 295 -7.62 -14.76 -40.44
CA ILE A 295 -7.50 -15.81 -41.47
C ILE A 295 -7.48 -17.21 -40.83
N CYS A 296 -6.84 -17.35 -39.66
CA CYS A 296 -6.71 -18.62 -38.93
C CYS A 296 -7.09 -18.41 -37.45
N PRO A 297 -8.38 -18.48 -37.09
CA PRO A 297 -8.86 -18.15 -35.74
C PRO A 297 -8.33 -19.05 -34.62
N ASP A 298 -7.78 -20.21 -34.98
CA ASP A 298 -7.08 -21.16 -34.10
C ASP A 298 -5.63 -20.72 -33.76
N ARG A 299 -5.13 -19.65 -34.37
CA ARG A 299 -3.77 -19.13 -34.17
C ARG A 299 -3.81 -17.70 -33.64
N LEU A 300 -2.80 -17.36 -32.81
CA LEU A 300 -2.57 -15.99 -32.36
C LEU A 300 -2.23 -15.10 -33.56
N ALA A 301 -2.81 -13.91 -33.61
CA ALA A 301 -2.39 -12.89 -34.57
C ALA A 301 -0.94 -12.48 -34.26
N SER A 302 -0.03 -12.72 -35.21
CA SER A 302 1.36 -12.25 -35.14
C SER A 302 1.57 -11.18 -36.21
N TRP A 303 2.13 -10.04 -35.83
CA TRP A 303 2.63 -9.08 -36.80
C TRP A 303 4.11 -9.36 -37.08
N LEU A 304 4.54 -9.02 -38.29
CA LEU A 304 5.95 -9.07 -38.71
C LEU A 304 6.20 -7.84 -39.58
N ASP A 305 7.10 -6.97 -39.13
CA ASP A 305 7.56 -5.87 -39.96
C ASP A 305 8.34 -6.42 -41.16
N ARG A 306 7.86 -6.17 -42.38
CA ARG A 306 8.49 -6.71 -43.61
C ARG A 306 9.88 -6.14 -43.89
N LYS A 307 10.25 -5.00 -43.32
CA LYS A 307 11.57 -4.37 -43.53
C LYS A 307 12.58 -4.79 -42.47
N THR A 308 12.16 -4.94 -41.22
CA THR A 308 13.06 -5.22 -40.10
C THR A 308 13.04 -6.69 -39.66
N GLY A 309 11.99 -7.44 -40.02
CA GLY A 309 11.79 -8.82 -39.57
C GLY A 309 11.46 -8.93 -38.08
N ALA A 310 11.12 -7.82 -37.42
CA ALA A 310 10.74 -7.79 -36.02
C ALA A 310 9.26 -8.22 -35.85
N HIS A 311 8.99 -8.94 -34.76
CA HIS A 311 7.66 -9.29 -34.28
C HIS A 311 7.13 -8.22 -33.32
#